data_AF-A0A957WRA7-F1
#
_entry.id   AF-A0A957WRA7-F1
#
_cell.length_a   1.000
_cell.length_b   1.000
_cell.length_c   1.000
_cell.angle_alpha   90.00
_cell.angle_beta   90.00
_cell.angle_gamma   90.00
#
_symmetry.space_group_name_H-M   'P 1'
#
loop_
_entity.id
_entity.type
_entity.pdbx_description
1 polymer ?
#
loop_
_entity_poly.entity_id
_entity_poly.type
_entity_poly.pdbx_seq_one_letter_code
_entity_poly.pdbx_strand_id
1 'polypeptide(L)'
;MDDARPNTTTAPSGIGEPESYDLDNPDLFINRELSLLEFNSRVLEEAQDERNPILERAKFLAIYSSNTDEFFMVRVAGLMQQVAAQVRDVPADGLTPTEQLRDIRKKVRSNLIILNHCFDDIKTKLAAAGIHLHHYDELTKDQAEGVDEYFNNEIFPVLTPLAFDPGRPFPHISSLSLNLAVMVRDPDSNVEYFARIKVPNTLPRLIPVARIN
;
A
#
# COMPACT_ATOMS: atom_id res chain seq x y z
N MET A 1 -11.03 62.89 -62.14
CA MET A 1 -11.35 61.45 -62.09
C MET A 1 -10.05 60.77 -61.74
N ASP A 2 -9.76 60.66 -60.45
CA ASP A 2 -8.67 59.82 -59.95
C ASP A 2 -9.24 59.12 -58.73
N ASP A 3 -9.58 57.86 -58.96
CA ASP A 3 -10.29 56.98 -58.06
C ASP A 3 -9.36 56.48 -56.94
N ALA A 4 -9.96 56.28 -55.79
CA ALA A 4 -9.34 55.82 -54.56
C ALA A 4 -8.62 54.46 -54.69
N ARG A 5 -7.60 54.25 -53.83
CA ARG A 5 -7.67 53.24 -52.75
C ARG A 5 -6.51 53.36 -51.74
N PRO A 6 -6.77 53.05 -50.46
CA PRO A 6 -5.83 53.24 -49.35
C PRO A 6 -4.86 52.05 -49.19
N ASN A 7 -3.71 52.33 -48.56
CA ASN A 7 -2.69 51.37 -48.18
C ASN A 7 -3.29 50.13 -47.49
N THR A 8 -3.04 48.96 -48.09
CA THR A 8 -3.30 47.67 -47.46
C THR A 8 -2.27 47.44 -46.36
N THR A 9 -2.72 47.50 -45.11
CA THR A 9 -2.00 46.99 -43.94
C THR A 9 -1.63 45.53 -44.18
N THR A 10 -0.33 45.24 -44.28
CA THR A 10 0.21 43.89 -44.24
C THR A 10 -0.09 43.27 -42.88
N ALA A 11 -0.90 42.22 -42.86
CA ALA A 11 -1.08 41.37 -41.69
C ALA A 11 0.28 40.75 -41.29
N PRO A 12 0.57 40.57 -40.00
CA PRO A 12 1.80 39.90 -39.59
C PRO A 12 1.76 38.44 -40.03
N SER A 13 2.59 38.10 -41.01
CA SER A 13 2.91 36.72 -41.37
C SER A 13 3.80 36.15 -40.27
N GLY A 14 3.24 35.30 -39.41
CA GLY A 14 4.01 34.74 -38.29
C GLY A 14 3.22 33.77 -37.43
N ILE A 15 2.53 32.80 -38.04
CA ILE A 15 2.30 31.52 -37.36
C ILE A 15 3.38 30.62 -37.95
N GLY A 16 4.46 30.37 -37.20
CA GLY A 16 5.50 29.44 -37.63
C GLY A 16 4.88 28.09 -37.99
N GLU A 17 5.47 27.40 -38.96
CA GLU A 17 5.09 26.01 -39.28
C GLU A 17 5.05 25.20 -37.97
N PRO A 18 4.03 24.34 -37.76
CA PRO A 18 3.97 23.55 -36.55
C PRO A 18 5.24 22.72 -36.44
N GLU A 19 5.94 22.83 -35.30
CA GLU A 19 7.11 22.00 -35.01
C GLU A 19 6.71 20.52 -35.25
N SER A 20 7.48 19.85 -36.10
CA SER A 20 7.30 18.42 -36.36
C SER A 20 7.78 17.64 -35.14
N TYR A 21 6.87 17.32 -34.23
CA TYR A 21 7.17 16.44 -33.09
C TYR A 21 7.28 15.00 -33.56
N ASP A 22 8.37 14.32 -33.16
CA ASP A 22 8.49 12.88 -33.28
C ASP A 22 7.58 12.21 -32.24
N LEU A 23 6.41 11.76 -32.67
CA LEU A 23 5.40 11.15 -31.80
C LEU A 23 5.81 9.76 -31.29
N ASP A 24 6.90 9.18 -31.82
CA ASP A 24 7.47 7.92 -31.34
C ASP A 24 8.51 8.13 -30.24
N ASN A 25 8.82 9.39 -29.88
CA ASN A 25 9.75 9.70 -28.80
C ASN A 25 9.17 9.28 -27.42
N PRO A 26 9.80 8.32 -26.72
CA PRO A 26 9.29 7.84 -25.43
C PRO A 26 9.23 8.92 -24.34
N ASP A 27 10.07 9.96 -24.43
CA ASP A 27 10.10 11.07 -23.47
C ASP A 27 8.81 11.91 -23.49
N LEU A 28 7.97 11.75 -24.52
CA LEU A 28 6.65 12.38 -24.60
C LEU A 28 5.57 11.65 -23.79
N PHE A 29 5.85 10.45 -23.28
CA PHE A 29 4.88 9.61 -22.60
C PHE A 29 5.27 9.34 -21.15
N ILE A 30 4.25 9.32 -20.28
CA ILE A 30 4.43 8.91 -18.88
C ILE A 30 4.02 7.44 -18.77
N ASN A 31 4.87 6.64 -18.13
CA ASN A 31 4.52 5.26 -17.83
C ASN A 31 3.26 5.18 -16.96
N ARG A 32 2.30 4.38 -17.41
CA ARG A 32 1.00 4.24 -16.76
C ARG A 32 1.09 3.79 -15.30
N GLU A 33 1.94 2.81 -15.02
CA GLU A 33 2.03 2.20 -13.68
C GLU A 33 2.71 3.16 -12.71
N LEU A 34 3.75 3.86 -13.16
CA LEU A 34 4.39 4.93 -12.38
C LEU A 34 3.44 6.11 -12.15
N SER A 35 2.65 6.51 -13.15
CA SER A 35 1.63 7.55 -12.98
C SER A 35 0.58 7.18 -11.93
N LEU A 36 0.19 5.90 -11.86
CA LEU A 36 -0.75 5.43 -10.84
C LEU A 36 -0.12 5.42 -9.44
N LEU A 37 1.17 5.13 -9.32
CA LEU A 37 1.90 5.29 -8.06
C LEU A 37 2.04 6.76 -7.65
N GLU A 38 2.22 7.69 -8.58
CA GLU A 38 2.22 9.12 -8.28
C GLU A 38 0.85 9.58 -7.79
N PHE A 39 -0.25 9.10 -8.41
CA PHE A 39 -1.59 9.33 -7.88
C PHE A 39 -1.73 8.82 -6.44
N ASN A 40 -1.32 7.59 -6.15
CA ASN A 40 -1.34 7.06 -4.79
C ASN A 40 -0.43 7.87 -3.85
N SER A 41 0.68 8.41 -4.34
CA SER A 41 1.54 9.29 -3.54
C SER A 41 0.83 10.57 -3.12
N ARG A 42 -0.05 11.15 -3.97
CA ARG A 42 -0.91 12.27 -3.58
C ARG A 42 -1.92 11.90 -2.49
N VAL A 43 -2.46 10.68 -2.51
CA VAL A 43 -3.30 10.19 -1.41
C VAL A 43 -2.51 10.12 -0.09
N LEU A 44 -1.22 9.73 -0.16
CA LEU A 44 -0.35 9.72 1.02
C LEU A 44 0.02 11.14 1.50
N GLU A 45 0.06 12.13 0.61
CA GLU A 45 0.23 13.55 0.98
C GLU A 45 -0.93 14.07 1.85
N GLU A 46 -2.16 13.61 1.61
CA GLU A 46 -3.29 13.98 2.46
C GLU A 46 -3.17 13.45 3.90
N ALA A 47 -2.44 12.35 4.11
CA ALA A 47 -2.11 11.86 5.45
C ALA A 47 -0.99 12.68 6.13
N GLN A 48 -0.14 13.35 5.35
CA GLN A 48 0.92 14.25 5.84
C GLN A 48 0.38 15.63 6.19
N ASP A 49 -0.71 16.06 5.54
CA ASP A 49 -1.28 17.39 5.72
C ASP A 49 -1.89 17.58 7.13
N GLU A 50 -1.25 18.42 7.94
CA GLU A 50 -1.71 18.73 9.29
C GLU A 50 -2.99 19.57 9.34
N ARG A 51 -3.42 20.13 8.20
CA ARG A 51 -4.73 20.82 8.09
C ARG A 51 -5.89 19.82 8.16
N ASN A 52 -5.64 18.56 7.81
CA ASN A 52 -6.63 17.50 7.90
C ASN A 52 -6.78 17.01 9.36
N PRO A 53 -8.01 16.80 9.86
CA PRO A 53 -8.22 16.21 11.18
C PRO A 53 -7.49 14.86 11.32
N ILE A 54 -6.99 14.56 12.52
CA ILE A 54 -6.11 13.40 12.75
C ILE A 54 -6.70 12.05 12.31
N LEU A 55 -8.00 11.85 12.49
CA LEU A 55 -8.68 10.63 12.07
C LEU A 55 -8.87 10.59 10.54
N GLU A 56 -8.99 11.73 9.87
CA GLU A 56 -8.99 11.78 8.40
C GLU A 56 -7.60 11.44 7.85
N ARG A 57 -6.53 11.94 8.48
CA ARG A 57 -5.16 11.54 8.14
C ARG A 57 -4.95 10.03 8.29
N ALA A 58 -5.47 9.43 9.36
CA ALA A 58 -5.44 7.98 9.56
C ALA A 58 -6.22 7.22 8.47
N LYS A 59 -7.38 7.74 8.04
CA LYS A 59 -8.14 7.18 6.92
C LYS A 59 -7.37 7.27 5.61
N PHE A 60 -6.67 8.36 5.32
CA PHE A 60 -5.84 8.47 4.12
C PHE A 60 -4.71 7.44 4.09
N LEU A 61 -4.09 7.12 5.23
CA LEU A 61 -3.15 5.99 5.31
C LEU A 61 -3.80 4.66 4.97
N ALA A 62 -5.02 4.42 5.45
CA ALA A 62 -5.78 3.21 5.11
C ALA A 62 -6.15 3.16 3.61
N ILE A 63 -6.58 4.28 3.03
CA ILE A 63 -6.91 4.38 1.59
C ILE A 63 -5.66 4.12 0.75
N TYR A 64 -4.52 4.77 1.07
CA TYR A 64 -3.25 4.51 0.39
C TYR A 64 -2.86 3.04 0.44
N SER A 65 -3.00 2.40 1.61
CA SER A 65 -2.66 0.99 1.80
C SER A 65 -3.56 0.08 0.95
N SER A 66 -4.87 0.33 0.95
CA SER A 66 -5.83 -0.40 0.11
C SER A 66 -5.57 -0.24 -1.38
N ASN A 67 -5.27 0.99 -1.83
CA ASN A 67 -4.93 1.24 -3.24
C ASN A 67 -3.62 0.54 -3.63
N THR A 68 -2.66 0.48 -2.71
CA THR A 68 -1.40 -0.23 -2.92
C THR A 68 -1.62 -1.73 -3.01
N ASP A 69 -2.48 -2.30 -2.15
CA ASP A 69 -2.86 -3.72 -2.22
C ASP A 69 -3.47 -4.08 -3.58
N GLU A 70 -4.42 -3.28 -4.08
CA GLU A 70 -5.02 -3.48 -5.40
C GLU A 70 -3.99 -3.35 -6.52
N PHE A 71 -3.12 -2.34 -6.45
CA PHE A 71 -2.04 -2.13 -7.41
C PHE A 71 -1.13 -3.36 -7.49
N PHE A 72 -0.75 -3.96 -6.36
CA PHE A 72 0.08 -5.17 -6.35
C PHE A 72 -0.67 -6.39 -6.87
N MET A 73 -1.91 -6.59 -6.43
CA MET A 73 -2.72 -7.74 -6.84
C MET A 73 -3.02 -7.77 -8.33
N VAL A 74 -3.19 -6.60 -8.97
CA VAL A 74 -3.58 -6.50 -10.38
C VAL A 74 -2.40 -6.14 -11.27
N ARG A 75 -1.74 -5.00 -11.01
CA ARG A 75 -0.74 -4.42 -11.93
C ARG A 75 0.60 -5.13 -11.83
N VAL A 76 1.14 -5.27 -10.62
CA VAL A 76 2.43 -5.95 -10.40
C VAL A 76 2.34 -7.42 -10.80
N ALA A 77 1.24 -8.09 -10.50
CA ALA A 77 0.99 -9.46 -10.95
C ALA A 77 1.04 -9.59 -12.48
N GLY A 78 0.41 -8.66 -13.22
CA GLY A 78 0.46 -8.63 -14.69
C GLY A 78 1.88 -8.42 -15.24
N LEU A 79 2.64 -7.49 -14.66
CA LEU A 79 4.04 -7.27 -15.05
C LEU A 79 4.91 -8.51 -14.77
N MET A 80 4.71 -9.18 -13.63
CA MET A 80 5.42 -10.43 -13.30
C MET A 80 5.11 -11.54 -14.32
N GLN A 81 3.86 -11.65 -14.79
CA GLN A 81 3.49 -12.60 -15.84
C GLN A 81 4.19 -12.29 -17.17
N GLN A 82 4.29 -11.01 -17.55
CA GLN A 82 5.01 -10.59 -18.76
C GLN A 82 6.50 -10.93 -18.68
N VAL A 83 7.14 -10.70 -17.52
CA VAL A 83 8.53 -11.10 -17.28
C VAL A 83 8.70 -12.61 -17.39
N ALA A 84 7.80 -13.40 -16.78
CA ALA A 84 7.85 -14.85 -16.86
C ALA A 84 7.68 -15.38 -18.30
N ALA A 85 6.86 -14.71 -19.10
CA ALA A 85 6.68 -14.98 -20.52
C ALA A 85 7.78 -14.41 -21.43
N GLN A 86 8.81 -13.76 -20.85
CA GLN A 86 9.92 -13.12 -21.58
C GLN A 86 9.48 -12.08 -22.62
N VAL A 87 8.38 -11.37 -22.35
CA VAL A 87 7.91 -10.27 -23.21
C VAL A 87 8.95 -9.14 -23.17
N ARG A 88 9.39 -8.70 -24.36
CA ARG A 88 10.35 -7.60 -24.53
C ARG A 88 9.78 -6.37 -25.21
N ASP A 89 8.54 -6.45 -25.70
CA ASP A 89 7.86 -5.32 -26.30
C ASP A 89 7.71 -4.21 -25.27
N VAL A 90 8.14 -3.01 -25.64
CA VAL A 90 8.03 -1.82 -24.81
C VAL A 90 6.83 -0.99 -25.27
N PRO A 91 6.00 -0.46 -24.33
CA PRO A 91 4.98 0.51 -24.67
C PRO A 91 5.59 1.82 -25.21
N ALA A 92 4.73 2.78 -25.56
CA ALA A 92 5.16 4.11 -26.00
C ALA A 92 6.08 4.83 -24.99
N ASP A 93 6.03 4.48 -23.70
CA ASP A 93 6.93 5.01 -22.66
C ASP A 93 8.33 4.38 -22.65
N GLY A 94 8.59 3.37 -23.47
CA GLY A 94 9.91 2.77 -23.65
C GLY A 94 10.40 1.84 -22.52
N LEU A 95 9.63 1.63 -21.44
CA LEU A 95 10.07 0.81 -20.31
C LEU A 95 9.69 -0.66 -20.46
N THR A 96 10.68 -1.54 -20.28
CA THR A 96 10.43 -2.99 -20.20
C THR A 96 9.71 -3.37 -18.91
N PRO A 97 8.98 -4.51 -18.86
CA PRO A 97 8.32 -4.95 -17.63
C PRO A 97 9.26 -5.08 -16.42
N THR A 98 10.51 -5.51 -16.66
CA THR A 98 11.54 -5.62 -15.61
C THR A 98 11.96 -4.25 -15.06
N GLU A 99 12.11 -3.25 -15.93
CA GLU A 99 12.43 -1.88 -15.51
C GLU A 99 11.27 -1.25 -14.75
N GLN A 100 10.03 -1.45 -15.22
CA GLN A 100 8.84 -1.00 -14.51
C GLN A 100 8.78 -1.60 -13.09
N LEU A 101 9.00 -2.92 -12.93
CA LEU A 101 9.03 -3.56 -11.61
C LEU A 101 10.13 -3.00 -10.70
N ARG A 102 11.31 -2.71 -11.25
CA ARG A 102 12.42 -2.08 -10.50
C ARG A 102 12.02 -0.69 -10.00
N ASP A 103 11.42 0.11 -10.86
CA ASP A 103 11.10 1.51 -10.57
C ASP A 103 9.88 1.60 -9.63
N ILE A 104 8.88 0.73 -9.80
CA ILE A 104 7.79 0.49 -8.86
C ILE A 104 8.34 0.17 -7.46
N ARG A 105 9.26 -0.79 -7.36
CA ARG A 105 9.85 -1.18 -6.07
C ARG A 105 10.55 0.00 -5.40
N LYS A 106 11.26 0.82 -6.16
CA LYS A 106 11.95 2.02 -5.65
C LYS A 106 10.94 3.02 -5.08
N LYS A 107 9.88 3.35 -5.83
CA LYS A 107 8.84 4.31 -5.43
C LYS A 107 8.02 3.82 -4.23
N VAL A 108 7.60 2.55 -4.24
CA VAL A 108 6.84 1.99 -3.11
C VAL A 108 7.67 2.00 -1.83
N ARG A 109 8.98 1.67 -1.92
CA ARG A 109 9.87 1.74 -0.74
C ARG A 109 10.00 3.14 -0.18
N SER A 110 10.13 4.18 -1.00
CA SER A 110 10.16 5.56 -0.50
C SER A 110 8.83 5.94 0.17
N ASN A 111 7.71 5.55 -0.41
CA ASN A 111 6.39 5.84 0.16
C ASN A 111 6.16 5.10 1.48
N LEU A 112 6.67 3.86 1.64
CA LEU A 112 6.56 3.14 2.90
C LEU A 112 7.31 3.82 4.06
N ILE A 113 8.44 4.47 3.77
CA ILE A 113 9.16 5.27 4.78
C ILE A 113 8.27 6.43 5.25
N ILE A 114 7.68 7.15 4.30
CA ILE A 114 6.76 8.28 4.58
C ILE A 114 5.54 7.80 5.37
N LEU A 115 4.93 6.67 4.96
CA LEU A 115 3.77 6.08 5.63
C LEU A 115 4.07 5.75 7.09
N ASN A 116 5.21 5.13 7.38
CA ASN A 116 5.59 4.80 8.76
C ASN A 116 5.76 6.06 9.61
N HIS A 117 6.44 7.09 9.09
CA HIS A 117 6.57 8.36 9.79
C HIS A 117 5.21 9.02 10.06
N CYS A 118 4.31 9.03 9.08
CA CYS A 118 2.96 9.55 9.26
C CYS A 118 2.17 8.76 10.32
N PHE A 119 2.30 7.43 10.29
CA PHE A 119 1.63 6.56 11.24
C PHE A 119 2.14 6.81 12.67
N ASP A 120 3.44 6.97 12.86
CA ASP A 120 4.03 7.31 14.16
C ASP A 120 3.57 8.69 14.66
N ASP A 121 3.58 9.72 13.81
CA ASP A 121 3.06 11.06 14.15
C ASP A 121 1.58 11.00 14.56
N ILE A 122 0.75 10.27 13.80
CA ILE A 122 -0.67 10.08 14.10
C ILE A 122 -0.84 9.37 15.45
N LYS A 123 -0.08 8.30 15.73
CA LYS A 123 -0.14 7.62 17.03
C LYS A 123 0.19 8.58 18.18
N THR A 124 1.25 9.36 18.05
CA THR A 124 1.65 10.34 19.08
C THR A 124 0.56 11.40 19.30
N LYS A 125 0.01 11.97 18.23
CA LYS A 125 -1.04 12.99 18.34
C LYS A 125 -2.38 12.42 18.84
N LEU A 126 -2.70 11.16 18.53
CA LEU A 126 -3.86 10.47 19.10
C LEU A 126 -3.70 10.30 20.61
N ALA A 127 -2.51 9.88 21.05
CA ALA A 127 -2.21 9.74 22.48
C ALA A 127 -2.33 11.07 23.22
N ALA A 128 -1.85 12.18 22.63
CA ALA A 128 -2.02 13.52 23.19
C ALA A 128 -3.51 13.96 23.29
N ALA A 129 -4.39 13.41 22.44
CA ALA A 129 -5.83 13.62 22.48
C ALA A 129 -6.57 12.59 23.38
N GLY A 130 -5.85 11.75 24.13
CA GLY A 130 -6.42 10.74 25.02
C GLY A 130 -6.86 9.44 24.34
N ILE A 131 -6.46 9.22 23.08
CA ILE A 131 -6.71 7.98 22.35
C ILE A 131 -5.41 7.18 22.27
N HIS A 132 -5.33 6.10 23.03
CA HIS A 132 -4.12 5.30 23.14
C HIS A 132 -4.27 3.97 22.40
N LEU A 133 -3.27 3.62 21.59
CA LEU A 133 -3.12 2.28 21.03
C LEU A 133 -2.10 1.54 21.88
N HIS A 134 -2.58 0.56 22.67
CA HIS A 134 -1.74 -0.21 23.57
C HIS A 134 -1.31 -1.54 22.96
N HIS A 135 -0.07 -1.92 23.24
CA HIS A 135 0.38 -3.29 23.17
C HIS A 135 -0.04 -4.06 24.43
N TYR A 136 -0.11 -5.39 24.33
CA TYR A 136 -0.58 -6.24 25.43
C TYR A 136 0.31 -6.12 26.68
N ASP A 137 1.61 -5.97 26.49
CA ASP A 137 2.60 -5.78 27.56
C ASP A 137 2.56 -4.39 28.23
N GLU A 138 1.79 -3.46 27.68
CA GLU A 138 1.56 -2.12 28.25
C GLU A 138 0.31 -2.06 29.12
N LEU A 139 -0.46 -3.14 29.20
CA LEU A 139 -1.72 -3.19 29.94
C LEU A 139 -1.47 -3.29 31.45
N THR A 140 -2.36 -2.67 32.23
CA THR A 140 -2.42 -2.95 33.67
C THR A 140 -2.91 -4.38 33.91
N LYS A 141 -2.68 -4.91 35.12
CA LYS A 141 -3.07 -6.28 35.47
C LYS A 141 -4.56 -6.56 35.21
N ASP A 142 -5.45 -5.68 35.68
CA ASP A 142 -6.91 -5.85 35.54
C ASP A 142 -7.33 -5.81 34.05
N GLN A 143 -6.67 -4.96 33.26
CA GLN A 143 -6.92 -4.88 31.81
C GLN A 143 -6.43 -6.12 31.07
N ALA A 144 -5.26 -6.66 31.45
CA ALA A 144 -4.72 -7.89 30.89
C ALA A 144 -5.63 -9.09 31.22
N GLU A 145 -6.13 -9.18 32.46
CA GLU A 145 -7.09 -10.22 32.86
C GLU A 145 -8.37 -10.18 31.99
N GLY A 146 -8.92 -8.98 31.73
CA GLY A 146 -10.06 -8.83 30.82
C GLY A 146 -9.73 -9.26 29.38
N VAL A 147 -8.60 -8.79 28.83
CA VAL A 147 -8.17 -9.18 27.47
C VAL A 147 -7.92 -10.68 27.36
N ASP A 148 -7.38 -11.32 28.40
CA ASP A 148 -7.18 -12.78 28.47
C ASP A 148 -8.50 -13.54 28.46
N GLU A 149 -9.50 -13.07 29.21
CA GLU A 149 -10.84 -13.65 29.19
C GLU A 149 -11.47 -13.52 27.79
N TYR A 150 -11.39 -12.35 27.16
CA TYR A 150 -11.83 -12.15 25.78
C TYR A 150 -11.08 -13.06 24.80
N PHE A 151 -9.77 -13.20 24.95
CA PHE A 151 -8.99 -14.12 24.13
C PHE A 151 -9.49 -15.56 24.28
N ASN A 152 -9.65 -16.06 25.50
CA ASN A 152 -10.05 -17.44 25.75
C ASN A 152 -11.49 -17.74 25.30
N ASN A 153 -12.40 -16.78 25.46
CA ASN A 153 -13.83 -16.98 25.17
C ASN A 153 -14.19 -16.70 23.71
N GLU A 154 -13.56 -15.70 23.07
CA GLU A 154 -13.97 -15.21 21.75
C GLU A 154 -12.93 -15.47 20.65
N ILE A 155 -11.64 -15.31 20.95
CA ILE A 155 -10.56 -15.43 19.93
C ILE A 155 -10.10 -16.87 19.77
N PHE A 156 -9.65 -17.50 20.86
CA PHE A 156 -9.04 -18.83 20.86
C PHE A 156 -9.93 -19.92 20.21
N PRO A 157 -11.26 -19.97 20.47
CA PRO A 157 -12.12 -21.01 19.89
C PRO A 157 -12.20 -20.96 18.36
N VAL A 158 -11.93 -19.80 17.74
CA VAL A 158 -11.96 -19.61 16.28
C VAL A 158 -10.57 -19.65 15.64
N LEU A 159 -9.49 -19.79 16.44
CA LEU A 159 -8.15 -19.99 15.91
C LEU A 159 -7.97 -21.46 15.50
N THR A 160 -7.44 -21.66 14.29
CA THR A 160 -7.05 -22.99 13.82
C THR A 160 -5.57 -22.97 13.44
N PRO A 161 -4.67 -23.34 14.38
CA PRO A 161 -3.25 -23.49 14.06
C PRO A 161 -3.04 -24.61 13.05
N LEU A 162 -2.28 -24.32 11.99
CA LEU A 162 -1.93 -25.28 10.95
C LEU A 162 -0.42 -25.50 10.97
N ALA A 163 0.00 -26.62 11.54
CA ALA A 163 1.38 -27.09 11.46
C ALA A 163 1.65 -27.73 10.09
N PHE A 164 2.85 -27.53 9.55
CA PHE A 164 3.29 -28.22 8.34
C PHE A 164 4.70 -28.80 8.55
N ASP A 165 4.93 -29.95 7.94
CA ASP A 165 6.13 -30.77 8.05
C ASP A 165 6.29 -31.56 6.72
N PRO A 166 7.36 -32.35 6.49
CA PRO A 166 7.49 -33.10 5.25
C PRO A 166 6.30 -34.02 4.90
N GLY A 167 5.48 -34.42 5.88
CA GLY A 167 4.26 -35.21 5.72
C GLY A 167 2.97 -34.40 5.62
N ARG A 168 3.00 -33.08 5.81
CA ARG A 168 1.84 -32.17 5.74
C ARG A 168 2.16 -30.97 4.84
N PRO A 169 1.54 -30.82 3.66
CA PRO A 169 1.89 -29.74 2.74
C PRO A 169 1.60 -28.37 3.33
N PHE A 170 2.35 -27.37 2.85
CA PHE A 170 2.19 -25.98 3.29
C PHE A 170 0.75 -25.50 3.04
N PRO A 171 0.07 -24.89 4.04
CA PRO A 171 -1.33 -24.53 3.92
C PRO A 171 -1.52 -23.36 2.96
N HIS A 172 -2.64 -23.35 2.23
CA HIS A 172 -3.00 -22.23 1.36
C HIS A 172 -3.15 -20.91 2.15
N ILE A 173 -2.49 -19.85 1.68
CA ILE A 173 -2.59 -18.50 2.27
C ILE A 173 -3.55 -17.67 1.43
N SER A 174 -4.66 -17.25 2.05
CA SER A 174 -5.61 -16.33 1.42
C SER A 174 -4.97 -14.95 1.20
N SER A 175 -5.22 -14.33 0.05
CA SER A 175 -4.81 -12.94 -0.21
C SER A 175 -5.33 -12.00 0.88
N LEU A 176 -4.52 -10.99 1.23
CA LEU A 176 -4.83 -9.97 2.26
C LEU A 176 -5.16 -10.53 3.64
N SER A 177 -4.89 -11.81 3.91
CA SER A 177 -5.02 -12.38 5.25
C SER A 177 -3.76 -12.14 6.07
N LEU A 178 -3.94 -11.71 7.32
CA LEU A 178 -2.86 -11.69 8.28
C LEU A 178 -2.62 -13.10 8.83
N ASN A 179 -1.37 -13.51 8.84
CA ASN A 179 -0.95 -14.81 9.34
C ASN A 179 0.25 -14.63 10.26
N LEU A 180 0.24 -15.32 11.39
CA LEU A 180 1.38 -15.43 12.28
C LEU A 180 2.16 -16.70 11.91
N ALA A 181 3.46 -16.53 11.69
CA ALA A 181 4.43 -17.59 11.53
C ALA A 181 5.04 -17.89 12.90
N VAL A 182 4.74 -19.05 13.48
CA VAL A 182 5.12 -19.41 14.83
C VAL A 182 6.04 -20.62 14.80
N MET A 183 7.20 -20.52 15.46
CA MET A 183 8.05 -21.67 15.74
C MET A 183 7.73 -22.20 17.14
N VAL A 184 7.40 -23.47 17.22
CA VAL A 184 7.12 -24.17 18.48
C VAL A 184 8.21 -25.19 18.68
N ARG A 185 8.79 -25.26 19.87
CA ARG A 185 9.81 -26.25 20.21
C ARG A 185 9.23 -27.21 21.23
N ASP A 186 9.32 -28.51 20.93
CA ASP A 186 9.06 -29.54 21.92
C ASP A 186 10.20 -29.53 22.96
N PRO A 187 9.90 -29.27 24.25
CA PRO A 187 10.91 -29.14 25.29
C PRO A 187 11.65 -30.46 25.56
N ASP A 188 11.03 -31.62 25.29
CA ASP A 188 11.63 -32.93 25.59
C ASP A 188 12.52 -33.41 24.44
N SER A 189 12.06 -33.27 23.19
CA SER A 189 12.78 -33.74 22.00
C SER A 189 13.69 -32.67 21.36
N ASN A 190 13.54 -31.40 21.74
CA ASN A 190 14.20 -30.24 21.14
C ASN A 190 13.92 -30.09 19.63
N VAL A 191 12.88 -30.77 19.12
CA VAL A 191 12.43 -30.66 17.74
C VAL A 191 11.60 -29.38 17.58
N GLU A 192 11.86 -28.65 16.50
CA GLU A 192 11.12 -27.45 16.13
C GLU A 192 10.02 -27.78 15.11
N TYR A 193 8.84 -27.24 15.36
CA TYR A 193 7.67 -27.32 14.51
C TYR A 193 7.26 -25.92 14.09
N PHE A 194 7.00 -25.75 12.79
CA PHE A 194 6.41 -24.52 12.30
C PHE A 194 4.90 -24.62 12.31
N ALA A 195 4.23 -23.63 12.89
CA ALA A 195 2.79 -23.47 12.88
C ALA A 195 2.40 -22.13 12.26
N ARG A 196 1.39 -22.16 11.40
CA ARG A 196 0.71 -20.96 10.92
C ARG A 196 -0.55 -20.73 11.75
N ILE A 197 -0.76 -19.50 12.19
CA ILE A 197 -2.04 -19.07 12.78
C ILE A 197 -2.63 -17.98 11.88
N LYS A 198 -3.78 -18.24 11.26
CA LYS A 198 -4.52 -17.21 10.52
C LYS A 198 -5.25 -16.33 11.51
N VAL A 199 -5.04 -15.02 11.46
CA VAL A 199 -5.80 -14.07 12.29
C VAL A 199 -7.18 -13.90 11.66
N PRO A 200 -8.28 -14.20 12.38
CA PRO A 200 -9.63 -14.07 11.85
C PRO A 200 -9.93 -12.62 11.47
N ASN A 201 -10.51 -12.41 10.29
CA ASN A 201 -10.96 -11.10 9.83
C ASN A 201 -12.40 -10.77 10.28
N THR A 202 -13.10 -11.73 10.86
CA THR A 202 -14.43 -11.56 11.47
C THR A 202 -14.38 -10.83 12.80
N LEU A 203 -13.21 -10.83 13.46
CA LEU A 203 -12.99 -10.16 14.73
C LEU A 203 -12.48 -8.73 14.49
N PRO A 204 -12.85 -7.78 15.37
CA PRO A 204 -12.38 -6.40 15.24
C PRO A 204 -10.86 -6.35 15.38
N ARG A 205 -10.22 -5.53 14.54
CA ARG A 205 -8.76 -5.37 14.52
C ARG A 205 -8.22 -4.63 15.76
N LEU A 206 -9.06 -3.79 16.36
CA LEU A 206 -8.78 -3.03 17.57
C LEU A 206 -9.88 -3.34 18.58
N ILE A 207 -9.48 -3.70 19.81
CA ILE A 207 -10.40 -4.06 20.88
C ILE A 207 -10.31 -2.98 21.97
N PRO A 208 -11.43 -2.39 22.40
CA PRO A 208 -11.42 -1.41 23.48
C PRO A 208 -11.09 -2.09 24.82
N VAL A 209 -9.97 -1.72 25.43
CA VAL A 209 -9.52 -2.29 26.71
C VAL A 209 -10.43 -1.89 27.88
N ALA A 210 -10.97 -0.67 27.89
CA ALA A 210 -11.79 -0.14 28.99
C ALA A 210 -13.20 -0.74 29.10
N ARG A 211 -13.61 -1.62 28.17
CA ARG A 211 -14.95 -2.22 28.11
C ARG A 211 -14.94 -3.72 28.37
N ILE A 212 -13.79 -4.30 28.69
CA ILE A 212 -13.68 -5.73 28.98
C ILE A 212 -13.78 -5.87 30.50
N ASN A 213 -15.03 -5.91 30.97
CA ASN A 213 -15.46 -6.27 32.32
C ASN A 213 -16.47 -7.40 32.22
#